data_AF-A0A8T9CG36-F1
#
_entry.id   AF-A0A8T9CG36-F1
#
_cell.length_a   1.000
_cell.length_b   1.000
_cell.length_c   1.000
_cell.angle_alpha   90.00
_cell.angle_beta   90.00
_cell.angle_gamma   90.00
#
_symmetry.space_group_name_H-M   'P 1'
#
loop_
_entity.id
_entity.type
_entity.pdbx_description
1 polymer ?
#
loop_
_entity_poly.entity_id
_entity_poly.type
_entity_poly.pdbx_seq_one_letter_code
_entity_poly.pdbx_strand_id
1 'polypeptide(L)'
;MRSRFPRKVLLLSMGIFAIIGAITVIIFIASRPQPFPDIEPEKNIVPIPFGEEPTERADLESLGGWSIVRGWPSIGGIIVNTHVSSVELDWLGLSRFEASPRSTIADEEDTFCRRLRRTGAKWWSSYSDFEEAMDARMRPISANEREALLLGWPENGGVWVMRADNWYDLGVAPGSWRLSNAHTMEERCRAMEMSGAIFYANPEDYEPVKALLGGFGEHEREPEDKYYYSFGDQFGRF
;
A
#
# COMPACT_ATOMS: atom_id res chain seq x y z
N MET A 1 -24.49 -49.32 52.72
CA MET A 1 -24.86 -49.97 51.44
C MET A 1 -23.73 -49.70 50.44
N ARG A 2 -22.79 -50.63 50.26
CA ARG A 2 -21.62 -50.47 49.36
C ARG A 2 -22.06 -50.80 47.93
N SER A 3 -22.07 -49.81 47.03
CA SER A 3 -22.37 -50.05 45.61
C SER A 3 -21.19 -50.79 44.95
N ARG A 4 -21.46 -51.99 44.45
CA ARG A 4 -20.53 -52.71 43.57
C ARG A 4 -20.76 -52.20 42.16
N PHE A 5 -20.01 -51.20 41.73
CA PHE A 5 -19.92 -50.88 40.30
C PHE A 5 -19.30 -52.08 39.57
N PRO A 6 -19.95 -52.65 38.54
CA PRO A 6 -19.44 -53.83 37.87
C PRO A 6 -18.21 -53.47 37.02
N ARG A 7 -17.05 -54.04 37.36
CA ARG A 7 -15.75 -53.89 36.66
C ARG A 7 -15.81 -54.04 35.12
N LYS A 8 -16.85 -54.69 34.58
CA LYS A 8 -17.07 -54.88 33.14
C LYS A 8 -17.40 -53.58 32.39
N VAL A 9 -18.01 -52.59 33.05
CA VAL A 9 -18.38 -51.30 32.41
C VAL A 9 -17.16 -50.37 32.26
N LEU A 10 -16.21 -50.44 33.19
CA LEU A 10 -14.97 -49.64 33.16
C LEU A 10 -13.97 -50.13 32.10
N LEU A 11 -13.94 -51.44 31.81
CA LEU A 11 -13.07 -52.01 30.77
C LEU A 11 -13.59 -51.74 29.36
N LEU A 12 -14.92 -51.65 29.17
CA LEU A 12 -15.52 -51.34 27.87
C LEU A 12 -15.26 -49.87 27.46
N SER A 13 -15.28 -48.93 28.41
CA SER A 13 -15.02 -47.52 28.12
C SER A 13 -13.56 -47.25 27.75
N MET A 14 -12.59 -47.90 28.42
CA MET A 14 -11.17 -47.75 28.09
C MET A 14 -10.82 -48.31 26.69
N GLY A 15 -11.47 -49.39 26.26
CA GLY A 15 -11.28 -49.95 24.91
C GLY A 15 -11.78 -49.02 23.80
N ILE A 16 -12.91 -48.34 24.02
CA ILE A 16 -13.47 -47.39 23.05
C ILE A 16 -12.58 -46.15 22.90
N PHE A 17 -12.05 -45.60 23.99
CA PHE A 17 -11.13 -44.45 23.91
C PHE A 17 -9.79 -44.79 23.22
N ALA A 18 -9.27 -46.01 23.40
CA ALA A 18 -8.07 -46.45 22.69
C ALA A 18 -8.30 -46.58 21.17
N ILE A 19 -9.47 -47.07 20.75
CA ILE A 19 -9.83 -47.20 19.33
C ILE A 19 -10.04 -45.81 18.71
N ILE A 20 -10.75 -44.91 19.39
CA ILE A 20 -10.95 -43.54 18.91
C ILE A 20 -9.61 -42.81 18.76
N GLY A 21 -8.70 -42.94 19.74
CA GLY A 21 -7.35 -42.37 19.67
C GLY A 21 -6.51 -42.91 18.51
N ALA A 22 -6.59 -44.22 18.23
CA ALA A 22 -5.91 -44.80 17.09
C ALA A 22 -6.48 -44.31 15.74
N ILE A 23 -7.80 -44.13 15.65
CA ILE A 23 -8.46 -43.62 14.43
C ILE A 23 -8.08 -42.15 14.17
N THR A 24 -8.04 -41.29 15.19
CA THR A 24 -7.60 -39.89 15.02
C THR A 24 -6.14 -39.78 14.60
N VAL A 25 -5.26 -40.63 15.12
CA VAL A 25 -3.85 -40.66 14.67
C VAL A 25 -3.74 -41.13 13.22
N ILE A 26 -4.52 -42.14 12.80
CA ILE A 26 -4.52 -42.60 11.40
C ILE A 26 -5.06 -41.52 10.47
N ILE A 27 -6.15 -40.83 10.83
CA ILE A 27 -6.69 -39.71 10.05
C ILE A 27 -5.64 -38.59 9.96
N PHE A 28 -4.98 -38.24 11.07
CA PHE A 28 -3.93 -37.22 11.06
C PHE A 28 -2.71 -37.59 10.20
N ILE A 29 -2.32 -38.87 10.15
CA ILE A 29 -1.25 -39.36 9.29
C ILE A 29 -1.69 -39.39 7.82
N ALA A 30 -2.93 -39.80 7.54
CA ALA A 30 -3.48 -39.88 6.18
C ALA A 30 -3.84 -38.50 5.60
N SER A 31 -4.13 -37.51 6.44
CA SER A 31 -4.40 -36.13 6.07
C SER A 31 -3.14 -35.25 6.04
N ARG A 32 -1.94 -35.84 6.13
CA ARG A 32 -0.72 -35.07 5.88
C ARG A 32 -0.80 -34.49 4.47
N PRO A 33 -0.64 -33.17 4.30
CA PRO A 33 -0.61 -32.58 2.98
C PRO A 33 0.46 -33.32 2.17
N GLN A 34 0.09 -33.80 0.99
CA GLN A 34 1.07 -34.34 0.06
C GLN A 34 2.13 -33.26 -0.15
N PRO A 35 3.43 -33.61 -0.16
CA PRO A 35 4.44 -32.67 -0.61
C PRO A 35 3.99 -32.15 -1.97
N PHE A 36 4.03 -30.82 -2.14
CA PHE A 36 3.75 -30.22 -3.44
C PHE A 36 4.58 -30.98 -4.49
N PRO A 37 4.00 -31.39 -5.62
CA PRO A 37 4.79 -31.99 -6.69
C PRO A 37 5.93 -31.03 -6.99
N ASP A 38 7.15 -31.54 -7.07
CA ASP A 38 8.31 -30.75 -7.47
C ASP A 38 7.98 -30.13 -8.83
N ILE A 39 7.65 -28.84 -8.83
CA ILE A 39 7.49 -28.09 -10.06
C ILE A 39 8.91 -28.00 -10.62
N GLU A 40 9.20 -28.80 -11.65
CA GLU A 40 10.41 -28.58 -12.44
C GLU A 40 10.40 -27.11 -12.87
N PRO A 41 11.47 -26.34 -12.63
CA PRO A 41 11.52 -24.96 -13.07
C PRO A 41 11.34 -24.96 -14.58
N GLU A 42 10.16 -24.49 -15.02
CA GLU A 42 9.82 -24.40 -16.42
C GLU A 42 10.90 -23.51 -17.07
N LYS A 43 11.78 -24.13 -17.85
CA LYS A 43 13.01 -23.53 -18.38
C LYS A 43 12.79 -22.40 -19.38
N ASN A 44 11.55 -21.93 -19.52
CA ASN A 44 11.17 -20.83 -20.39
C ASN A 44 10.18 -19.92 -19.64
N ILE A 45 10.64 -19.29 -18.56
CA ILE A 45 10.02 -18.04 -18.12
C ILE A 45 10.34 -17.03 -19.23
N VAL A 46 9.43 -16.91 -20.19
CA VAL A 46 9.40 -15.72 -21.04
C VAL A 46 9.31 -14.54 -20.06
N PRO A 47 10.24 -13.56 -20.10
CA PRO A 47 10.07 -12.36 -19.31
C PRO A 47 8.66 -11.84 -19.61
N ILE A 48 7.82 -11.74 -18.58
CA ILE A 48 6.53 -11.06 -18.75
C ILE A 48 6.94 -9.67 -19.22
N PRO A 49 6.55 -9.24 -20.44
CA PRO A 49 6.87 -7.90 -20.87
C PRO A 49 6.28 -6.95 -19.83
N PHE A 50 7.11 -6.06 -19.28
CA PHE A 50 6.63 -4.94 -18.47
C PHE A 50 5.48 -4.27 -19.20
N GLY A 51 4.47 -3.81 -18.45
CA GLY A 51 3.29 -3.20 -19.06
C GLY A 51 3.71 -2.09 -20.01
N GLU A 52 2.97 -1.92 -21.12
CA GLU A 52 3.14 -0.71 -21.92
C GLU A 52 2.91 0.50 -21.02
N GLU A 53 3.74 1.54 -21.18
CA GLU A 53 3.62 2.74 -20.36
C GLU A 53 2.19 3.32 -20.50
N PRO A 54 1.47 3.53 -19.38
CA PRO A 54 0.08 3.95 -19.44
C PRO A 54 -0.03 5.36 -20.01
N THR A 55 -1.15 5.61 -20.70
CA THR A 55 -1.48 6.95 -21.22
C THR A 55 -2.49 7.69 -20.33
N GLU A 56 -2.98 7.02 -19.28
CA GLU A 56 -4.02 7.53 -18.39
C GLU A 56 -3.43 7.97 -17.05
N ARG A 57 -3.84 9.16 -16.59
CA ARG A 57 -3.44 9.73 -15.30
C ARG A 57 -3.96 8.92 -14.13
N ALA A 58 -5.14 8.32 -14.22
CA ALA A 58 -5.77 7.65 -13.09
C ALA A 58 -6.11 6.21 -13.44
N ASP A 59 -5.52 5.28 -12.70
CA ASP A 59 -5.93 3.88 -12.65
C ASP A 59 -6.84 3.69 -11.44
N LEU A 60 -8.12 3.50 -11.72
CA LEU A 60 -9.18 3.36 -10.73
C LEU A 60 -9.48 1.89 -10.39
N GLU A 61 -8.88 0.94 -11.11
CA GLU A 61 -9.13 -0.49 -10.98
C GLU A 61 -8.01 -1.22 -10.23
N SER A 62 -7.08 -0.47 -9.64
CA SER A 62 -5.93 -1.04 -8.94
C SER A 62 -6.33 -1.98 -7.79
N LEU A 63 -5.61 -3.11 -7.71
CA LEU A 63 -5.80 -4.12 -6.68
C LEU A 63 -5.55 -3.51 -5.29
N GLY A 64 -6.59 -3.48 -4.46
CA GLY A 64 -6.52 -2.93 -3.09
C GLY A 64 -7.51 -1.80 -2.82
N GLY A 65 -8.26 -1.34 -3.83
CA GLY A 65 -9.32 -0.34 -3.66
C GLY A 65 -8.81 1.10 -3.51
N TRP A 66 -7.53 1.33 -3.82
CA TRP A 66 -6.91 2.66 -3.86
C TRP A 66 -6.70 3.07 -5.31
N SER A 67 -6.81 4.36 -5.61
CA SER A 67 -6.54 4.87 -6.95
C SER A 67 -5.05 5.21 -7.10
N ILE A 68 -4.45 4.74 -8.19
CA ILE A 68 -3.10 5.15 -8.57
C ILE A 68 -3.21 6.32 -9.53
N VAL A 69 -2.57 7.44 -9.19
CA VAL A 69 -2.50 8.61 -10.06
C VAL A 69 -1.06 8.87 -10.49
N ARG A 70 -0.90 9.11 -11.79
CA ARG A 70 0.37 9.29 -12.49
C ARG A 70 0.37 10.63 -13.25
N GLY A 71 1.54 11.25 -13.34
CA GLY A 71 1.77 12.44 -14.16
C GLY A 71 3.16 12.40 -14.80
N TRP A 72 3.28 13.04 -15.97
CA TRP A 72 4.50 13.02 -16.79
C TRP A 72 5.14 14.40 -16.91
N PRO A 73 6.06 14.75 -16.00
CA PRO A 73 6.70 16.05 -16.05
C PRO A 73 7.62 16.17 -17.28
N SER A 74 7.70 17.37 -17.85
CA SER A 74 8.49 17.70 -19.05
C SER A 74 10.00 17.46 -18.88
N ILE A 75 10.48 17.46 -17.65
CA ILE A 75 11.86 17.16 -17.29
C ILE A 75 12.21 15.66 -17.36
N GLY A 76 11.22 14.79 -17.59
CA GLY A 76 11.38 13.34 -17.64
C GLY A 76 11.05 12.62 -16.33
N GLY A 77 11.03 11.29 -16.40
CA GLY A 77 10.52 10.44 -15.34
C GLY A 77 8.99 10.48 -15.23
N ILE A 78 8.46 9.96 -14.13
CA ILE A 78 7.04 9.97 -13.81
C ILE A 78 6.81 10.33 -12.34
N ILE A 79 5.69 10.98 -12.05
CA ILE A 79 5.24 11.23 -10.68
C ILE A 79 4.08 10.31 -10.39
N VAL A 80 4.15 9.53 -9.31
CA VAL A 80 3.14 8.52 -8.97
C VAL A 80 2.72 8.67 -7.51
N ASN A 81 1.41 8.66 -7.27
CA ASN A 81 0.83 8.40 -5.96
C ASN A 81 -0.04 7.15 -6.05
N THR A 82 0.24 6.16 -5.20
CA THR A 82 -0.45 4.87 -5.18
C THR A 82 -1.65 4.81 -4.23
N HIS A 83 -1.87 5.85 -3.42
CA HIS A 83 -2.89 5.87 -2.37
C HIS A 83 -3.72 7.16 -2.44
N VAL A 84 -4.23 7.50 -3.63
CA VAL A 84 -5.05 8.70 -3.82
C VAL A 84 -6.49 8.44 -3.37
N SER A 85 -6.97 9.27 -2.45
CA SER A 85 -8.36 9.23 -1.97
C SER A 85 -9.33 9.91 -2.93
N SER A 86 -10.64 9.65 -2.77
CA SER A 86 -11.70 10.33 -3.53
C SER A 86 -11.65 11.85 -3.39
N VAL A 87 -11.33 12.36 -2.20
CA VAL A 87 -11.13 13.79 -1.93
C VAL A 87 -9.97 14.36 -2.74
N GLU A 88 -8.87 13.61 -2.85
CA GLU A 88 -7.70 14.04 -3.61
C GLU A 88 -7.95 13.96 -5.12
N LEU A 89 -8.71 12.97 -5.61
CA LEU A 89 -9.16 12.92 -7.00
C LEU A 89 -9.97 14.17 -7.36
N ASP A 90 -10.97 14.51 -6.52
CA ASP A 90 -11.78 15.72 -6.71
C ASP A 90 -10.90 16.98 -6.63
N TRP A 91 -9.97 17.04 -5.67
CA TRP A 91 -9.01 18.14 -5.54
C TRP A 91 -8.03 18.25 -6.71
N LEU A 92 -7.70 17.14 -7.40
CA LEU A 92 -6.89 17.14 -8.62
C LEU A 92 -7.72 17.46 -9.87
N GLY A 93 -9.05 17.44 -9.77
CA GLY A 93 -9.97 17.60 -10.90
C GLY A 93 -10.06 16.36 -11.79
N LEU A 94 -9.84 15.18 -11.22
CA LEU A 94 -9.94 13.89 -11.91
C LEU A 94 -11.30 13.24 -11.65
N SER A 95 -11.76 12.43 -12.61
CA SER A 95 -12.96 11.62 -12.41
C SER A 95 -12.71 10.52 -11.38
N ARG A 96 -13.71 10.24 -10.54
CA ARG A 96 -13.71 9.15 -9.57
C ARG A 96 -14.14 7.81 -10.14
N PHE A 97 -14.66 7.82 -11.37
CA PHE A 97 -15.32 6.66 -11.97
C PHE A 97 -14.81 6.33 -13.37
N GLU A 98 -14.09 7.25 -14.01
CA GLU A 98 -13.60 7.10 -15.37
C GLU A 98 -12.12 7.44 -15.43
N ALA A 99 -11.37 6.67 -16.21
CA ALA A 99 -9.98 6.97 -16.47
C ALA A 99 -9.83 8.34 -17.14
N SER A 100 -8.81 9.08 -16.71
CA SER A 100 -8.55 10.43 -17.23
C SER A 100 -7.27 10.40 -18.05
N PRO A 101 -7.28 10.74 -19.35
CA PRO A 101 -6.06 10.73 -20.16
C PRO A 101 -5.07 11.81 -19.71
N ARG A 102 -3.77 11.59 -19.95
CA ARG A 102 -2.74 12.62 -19.80
C ARG A 102 -2.91 13.75 -20.82
N SER A 103 -2.45 14.96 -20.49
CA SER A 103 -2.42 16.03 -21.49
C SER A 103 -1.29 15.79 -22.48
N THR A 104 -1.53 16.17 -23.74
CA THR A 104 -0.49 16.23 -24.78
C THR A 104 0.29 17.54 -24.74
N ILE A 105 -0.18 18.52 -23.96
CA ILE A 105 0.43 19.83 -23.78
C ILE A 105 1.32 19.78 -22.53
N ALA A 106 2.64 19.95 -22.73
CA ALA A 106 3.62 19.80 -21.67
C ALA A 106 3.38 20.73 -20.47
N ASP A 107 3.02 22.00 -20.69
CA ASP A 107 2.79 22.97 -19.61
C ASP A 107 1.57 22.62 -18.74
N GLU A 108 0.51 22.08 -19.37
CA GLU A 108 -0.67 21.61 -18.65
C GLU A 108 -0.34 20.37 -17.82
N GLU A 109 0.42 19.44 -18.39
CA GLU A 109 0.86 18.23 -17.71
C GLU A 109 1.80 18.54 -16.54
N ASP A 110 2.72 19.49 -16.71
CA ASP A 110 3.59 19.96 -15.64
C ASP A 110 2.80 20.61 -14.49
N THR A 111 1.78 21.39 -14.85
CA THR A 111 0.88 22.00 -13.86
C THR A 111 0.12 20.93 -13.07
N PHE A 112 -0.37 19.90 -13.76
CA PHE A 112 -0.98 18.74 -13.11
C PHE A 112 0.03 18.01 -12.21
N CYS A 113 1.25 17.76 -12.68
CA CYS A 113 2.30 17.10 -11.91
C CYS A 113 2.66 17.86 -10.63
N ARG A 114 2.76 19.19 -10.68
CA ARG A 114 3.00 20.03 -9.49
C ARG A 114 1.84 19.93 -8.48
N ARG A 115 0.59 19.80 -8.95
CA ARG A 115 -0.55 19.53 -8.06
C ARG A 115 -0.49 18.12 -7.48
N LEU A 116 -0.20 17.12 -8.31
CA LEU A 116 -0.05 15.73 -7.87
C LEU A 116 1.03 15.58 -6.79
N ARG A 117 2.16 16.29 -6.90
CA ARG A 117 3.18 16.31 -5.83
C ARG A 117 2.63 16.74 -4.47
N ARG A 118 1.64 17.63 -4.43
CA ARG A 118 1.00 18.09 -3.18
C ARG A 118 0.08 17.04 -2.53
N THR A 119 -0.11 15.87 -3.12
CA THR A 119 -0.77 14.72 -2.46
C THR A 119 0.25 13.74 -1.84
N GLY A 120 1.55 14.08 -1.86
CA GLY A 120 2.62 13.20 -1.40
C GLY A 120 3.17 12.26 -2.48
N ALA A 121 2.76 12.46 -3.74
CA ALA A 121 3.23 11.68 -4.88
C ALA A 121 4.77 11.69 -5.00
N LYS A 122 5.36 10.56 -5.36
CA LYS A 122 6.81 10.36 -5.47
C LYS A 122 7.25 10.39 -6.93
N TRP A 123 8.48 10.83 -7.17
CA TRP A 123 9.08 10.80 -8.51
C TRP A 123 9.79 9.45 -8.73
N TRP A 124 9.71 8.95 -9.95
CA TRP A 124 10.35 7.73 -10.41
C TRP A 124 11.07 8.01 -11.73
N SER A 125 12.19 7.33 -11.98
CA SER A 125 13.01 7.60 -13.16
C SER A 125 12.36 7.19 -14.47
N SER A 126 11.44 6.22 -14.41
CA SER A 126 10.59 5.80 -15.51
C SER A 126 9.42 4.98 -14.98
N TYR A 127 8.49 4.64 -15.86
CA TYR A 127 7.43 3.68 -15.54
C TYR A 127 7.97 2.28 -15.23
N SER A 128 8.95 1.80 -15.99
CA SER A 128 9.64 0.52 -15.69
C SER A 128 10.27 0.53 -14.30
N ASP A 129 10.91 1.63 -13.91
CA ASP A 129 11.53 1.78 -12.60
C ASP A 129 10.50 1.70 -11.44
N PHE A 130 9.31 2.26 -11.65
CA PHE A 130 8.18 2.12 -10.73
C PHE A 130 7.66 0.67 -10.66
N GLU A 131 7.41 0.03 -11.82
CA GLU A 131 6.94 -1.36 -11.86
C GLU A 131 7.95 -2.33 -11.24
N GLU A 132 9.25 -2.15 -11.54
CA GLU A 132 10.35 -2.94 -10.98
C GLU A 132 10.40 -2.88 -9.46
N ALA A 133 10.14 -1.72 -8.87
CA ALA A 133 10.14 -1.52 -7.42
C ALA A 133 8.85 -2.02 -6.76
N MET A 134 7.70 -1.59 -7.27
CA MET A 134 6.42 -1.71 -6.57
C MET A 134 5.70 -3.02 -6.88
N ASP A 135 5.66 -3.41 -8.15
CA ASP A 135 4.84 -4.53 -8.62
C ASP A 135 5.67 -5.81 -8.75
N ALA A 136 6.77 -5.74 -9.51
CA ALA A 136 7.64 -6.89 -9.77
C ALA A 136 8.63 -7.16 -8.63
N ARG A 137 8.87 -6.18 -7.75
CA ARG A 137 9.78 -6.26 -6.58
C ARG A 137 11.18 -6.76 -6.94
N MET A 138 11.66 -6.42 -8.12
CA MET A 138 12.98 -6.81 -8.61
C MET A 138 14.09 -5.89 -8.12
N ARG A 139 13.74 -4.73 -7.56
CA ARG A 139 14.68 -3.83 -6.90
C ARG A 139 14.19 -3.40 -5.51
N PRO A 140 15.11 -3.07 -4.59
CA PRO A 140 14.73 -2.44 -3.32
C PRO A 140 14.13 -1.05 -3.55
N ILE A 141 13.34 -0.61 -2.55
CA ILE A 141 12.73 0.73 -2.51
C ILE A 141 13.50 1.55 -1.49
N SER A 142 13.88 2.77 -1.85
CA SER A 142 14.54 3.72 -0.96
C SER A 142 13.62 4.19 0.18
N ALA A 143 14.21 4.70 1.26
CA ALA A 143 13.43 5.26 2.37
C ALA A 143 12.47 6.38 1.91
N ASN A 144 12.89 7.21 0.95
CA ASN A 144 12.08 8.29 0.39
C ASN A 144 10.90 7.77 -0.43
N GLU A 145 11.12 6.79 -1.31
CA GLU A 145 10.07 6.18 -2.13
C GLU A 145 9.05 5.43 -1.25
N ARG A 146 9.49 4.83 -0.14
CA ARG A 146 8.62 4.09 0.79
C ARG A 146 7.80 5.00 1.70
N GLU A 147 8.37 6.13 2.12
CA GLU A 147 7.75 7.07 3.05
C GLU A 147 6.34 7.48 2.62
N ALA A 148 5.40 7.38 3.55
CA ALA A 148 4.03 7.81 3.35
C ALA A 148 3.79 9.19 3.96
N LEU A 149 3.23 10.08 3.16
CA LEU A 149 2.95 11.45 3.54
C LEU A 149 1.50 11.80 3.18
N LEU A 150 0.64 11.89 4.18
CA LEU A 150 -0.73 12.36 4.07
C LEU A 150 -0.75 13.87 4.29
N LEU A 151 -1.37 14.58 3.35
CA LEU A 151 -1.45 16.04 3.33
C LEU A 151 -2.90 16.52 3.27
N GLY A 152 -3.17 17.64 3.95
CA GLY A 152 -4.44 18.36 3.90
C GLY A 152 -4.19 19.85 3.70
N TRP A 153 -4.84 20.43 2.70
CA TRP A 153 -4.63 21.83 2.27
C TRP A 153 -5.87 22.67 2.56
N PRO A 154 -5.94 23.36 3.70
CA PRO A 154 -7.12 24.17 4.03
C PRO A 154 -7.17 25.46 3.21
N GLU A 155 -8.36 25.97 2.93
CA GLU A 155 -8.58 27.19 2.13
C GLU A 155 -7.90 28.44 2.69
N ASN A 156 -7.74 28.52 4.01
CA ASN A 156 -7.10 29.66 4.68
C ASN A 156 -5.56 29.62 4.65
N GLY A 157 -4.97 28.61 3.99
CA GLY A 157 -3.53 28.45 3.84
C GLY A 157 -2.90 27.59 4.95
N GLY A 158 -1.62 27.25 4.74
CA GLY A 158 -0.91 26.26 5.53
C GLY A 158 -1.14 24.83 5.04
N VAL A 159 -0.71 23.85 5.83
CA VAL A 159 -0.82 22.43 5.50
C VAL A 159 -0.90 21.58 6.76
N TRP A 160 -1.80 20.61 6.77
CA TRP A 160 -1.82 19.51 7.73
C TRP A 160 -0.96 18.37 7.21
N VAL A 161 -0.14 17.80 8.08
CA VAL A 161 0.84 16.77 7.72
C VAL A 161 0.74 15.60 8.68
N MET A 162 0.62 14.40 8.13
CA MET A 162 0.81 13.13 8.83
C MET A 162 1.82 12.30 8.05
N ARG A 163 2.86 11.80 8.72
CA ARG A 163 4.00 11.11 8.12
C ARG A 163 4.20 9.75 8.79
N ALA A 164 4.55 8.73 8.02
CA ALA A 164 5.13 7.49 8.53
C ALA A 164 6.14 6.90 7.55
N ASP A 165 6.88 5.89 7.99
CA ASP A 165 7.92 5.24 7.19
C ASP A 165 7.36 4.48 5.99
N ASN A 166 6.08 4.10 6.03
CA ASN A 166 5.35 3.45 4.94
C ASN A 166 3.82 3.60 5.12
N TRP A 167 3.06 3.22 4.09
CA TRP A 167 1.59 3.33 4.07
C TRP A 167 0.88 2.37 5.04
N TYR A 168 1.51 1.25 5.42
CA TYR A 168 0.95 0.33 6.40
C TYR A 168 0.97 0.95 7.81
N ASP A 169 2.07 1.60 8.18
CA ASP A 169 2.20 2.30 9.46
C ASP A 169 1.16 3.42 9.59
N LEU A 170 0.86 4.13 8.50
CA LEU A 170 -0.27 5.07 8.47
C LEU A 170 -1.62 4.36 8.59
N GLY A 171 -1.82 3.22 7.92
CA GLY A 171 -3.06 2.45 7.98
C GLY A 171 -3.41 1.98 9.40
N VAL A 172 -2.41 1.74 10.25
CA VAL A 172 -2.60 1.34 11.65
C VAL A 172 -2.48 2.50 12.65
N ALA A 173 -2.08 3.70 12.20
CA ALA A 173 -1.99 4.87 13.06
C ALA A 173 -3.35 5.24 13.65
N PRO A 174 -3.45 5.54 14.96
CA PRO A 174 -4.72 5.88 15.59
C PRO A 174 -5.44 7.03 14.88
N GLY A 175 -6.59 6.74 14.28
CA GLY A 175 -7.43 7.74 13.63
C GLY A 175 -7.21 7.96 12.14
N SER A 176 -6.21 7.33 11.51
CA SER A 176 -5.96 7.47 10.07
C SER A 176 -7.18 7.12 9.20
N TRP A 177 -7.97 6.13 9.62
CA TRP A 177 -9.24 5.75 8.97
C TRP A 177 -10.26 6.89 8.90
N ARG A 178 -10.15 7.94 9.72
CA ARG A 178 -11.07 9.10 9.66
C ARG A 178 -10.98 9.83 8.34
N LEU A 179 -9.82 9.80 7.67
CA LEU A 179 -9.63 10.44 6.37
C LEU A 179 -10.53 9.81 5.30
N SER A 180 -10.85 8.51 5.41
CA SER A 180 -11.76 7.82 4.50
C SER A 180 -13.22 8.28 4.62
N ASN A 181 -13.57 8.99 5.70
CA ASN A 181 -14.91 9.56 5.90
C ASN A 181 -15.04 11.00 5.39
N ALA A 182 -13.94 11.61 4.92
CA ALA A 182 -13.98 12.96 4.39
C ALA A 182 -14.53 12.96 2.96
N HIS A 183 -15.31 13.99 2.63
CA HIS A 183 -15.84 14.23 1.29
C HIS A 183 -15.29 15.53 0.66
N THR A 184 -14.63 16.38 1.44
CA THR A 184 -13.94 17.58 0.95
C THR A 184 -12.54 17.72 1.54
N MET A 185 -11.72 18.62 0.99
CA MET A 185 -10.38 18.88 1.49
C MET A 185 -10.42 19.48 2.91
N GLU A 186 -11.44 20.28 3.23
CA GLU A 186 -11.66 20.87 4.55
C GLU A 186 -12.04 19.79 5.58
N GLU A 187 -12.92 18.87 5.19
CA GLU A 187 -13.24 17.71 6.02
C GLU A 187 -12.03 16.80 6.23
N ARG A 188 -11.19 16.63 5.20
CA ARG A 188 -9.92 15.91 5.30
C ARG A 188 -8.98 16.59 6.30
N CYS A 189 -8.84 17.92 6.23
CA CYS A 189 -8.04 18.69 7.19
C CYS A 189 -8.55 18.49 8.62
N ARG A 190 -9.86 18.55 8.84
CA ARG A 190 -10.47 18.28 10.15
C ARG A 190 -10.21 16.84 10.62
N ALA A 191 -10.33 15.86 9.73
CA ALA A 191 -10.04 14.47 10.05
C ALA A 191 -8.57 14.26 10.43
N MET A 192 -7.65 14.96 9.75
CA MET A 192 -6.22 14.96 10.06
C MET A 192 -5.94 15.59 11.43
N GLU A 193 -6.52 16.75 11.73
CA GLU A 193 -6.45 17.42 13.03
C GLU A 193 -6.89 16.46 14.16
N MET A 194 -8.07 15.84 14.00
CA MET A 194 -8.62 14.86 14.97
C MET A 194 -7.75 13.62 15.14
N SER A 195 -6.85 13.36 14.20
CA SER A 195 -5.97 12.19 14.17
C SER A 195 -4.52 12.52 14.54
N GLY A 196 -4.30 13.72 15.09
CA GLY A 196 -2.99 14.13 15.61
C GLY A 196 -1.99 14.54 14.52
N ALA A 197 -2.47 14.90 13.32
CA ALA A 197 -1.61 15.54 12.33
C ALA A 197 -1.06 16.87 12.85
N ILE A 198 0.07 17.30 12.29
CA ILE A 198 0.71 18.57 12.65
C ILE A 198 0.34 19.61 11.60
N PHE A 199 -0.10 20.79 12.06
CA PHE A 199 -0.34 21.93 11.18
C PHE A 199 0.91 22.79 11.04
N TYR A 200 1.26 23.13 9.81
CA TYR A 200 2.29 24.12 9.48
C TYR A 200 1.62 25.31 8.80
N ALA A 201 1.71 26.49 9.44
CA ALA A 201 1.13 27.71 8.89
C ALA A 201 1.83 28.14 7.59
N ASN A 202 3.16 27.97 7.54
CA ASN A 202 3.93 28.04 6.30
C ASN A 202 4.36 26.61 5.91
N PRO A 203 3.87 26.08 4.77
CA PRO A 203 4.23 24.74 4.31
C PRO A 203 5.73 24.51 4.11
N GLU A 204 6.49 25.57 3.86
CA GLU A 204 7.95 25.49 3.67
C GLU A 204 8.72 25.29 4.98
N ASP A 205 8.07 25.47 6.15
CA ASP A 205 8.70 25.24 7.46
C ASP A 205 8.97 23.74 7.72
N TYR A 206 8.40 22.86 6.91
CA TYR A 206 8.58 21.42 7.00
C TYR A 206 9.25 20.87 5.72
N GLU A 207 10.49 20.41 5.85
CA GLU A 207 11.35 20.07 4.71
C GLU A 207 10.73 19.07 3.71
N PRO A 208 10.06 17.98 4.14
CA PRO A 208 9.40 17.09 3.19
C PRO A 208 8.31 17.77 2.35
N VAL A 209 7.54 18.70 2.93
CA VAL A 209 6.52 19.44 2.17
C VAL A 209 7.17 20.50 1.28
N LYS A 210 8.19 21.19 1.76
CA LYS A 210 8.99 22.12 0.95
C LYS A 210 9.56 21.44 -0.30
N ALA A 211 10.07 20.22 -0.18
CA ALA A 211 10.57 19.42 -1.30
C ALA A 211 9.47 19.08 -2.34
N LEU A 212 8.22 18.93 -1.91
CA LEU A 212 7.08 18.75 -2.82
C LEU A 212 6.71 20.06 -3.53
N LEU A 213 6.83 21.19 -2.84
CA LEU A 213 6.51 22.52 -3.37
C LEU A 213 7.57 23.06 -4.33
N GLY A 214 8.84 22.66 -4.16
CA GLY A 214 9.95 22.97 -5.06
C GLY A 214 9.77 22.43 -6.50
N GLY A 215 8.70 21.69 -6.77
CA GLY A 215 8.37 21.17 -8.10
C GLY A 215 8.98 19.79 -8.32
N PHE A 216 9.83 19.70 -9.33
CA PHE A 216 10.51 18.47 -9.74
C PHE A 216 11.98 18.56 -9.29
N GLY A 217 12.26 18.50 -7.98
CA GLY A 217 13.59 18.80 -7.40
C GLY A 217 14.79 17.97 -7.91
N GLU A 218 15.84 17.80 -7.10
CA GLU A 218 16.94 16.90 -7.49
C GLU A 218 16.46 15.44 -7.52
N HIS A 219 16.83 14.73 -8.59
CA HIS A 219 16.28 13.40 -8.92
C HIS A 219 17.34 12.29 -8.88
N GLU A 220 18.45 12.52 -8.17
CA GLU A 220 19.41 11.45 -7.93
C GLU A 220 18.80 10.43 -6.96
N ARG A 221 18.74 9.18 -7.41
CA ARG A 221 18.28 8.05 -6.59
C ARG A 221 19.15 7.99 -5.34
N GLU A 222 18.54 8.13 -4.17
CA GLU A 222 19.25 7.89 -2.91
C GLU A 222 19.76 6.44 -2.87
N PRO A 223 20.94 6.19 -2.27
CA PRO A 223 21.52 4.86 -2.21
C PRO A 223 20.54 3.84 -1.62
N GLU A 224 20.46 2.69 -2.27
CA GLU A 224 19.50 1.64 -1.96
C GLU A 224 19.65 1.13 -0.52
N ASP A 225 18.67 1.41 0.33
CA ASP A 225 18.48 0.61 1.54
C ASP A 225 17.88 -0.74 1.14
N LYS A 226 18.43 -1.85 1.65
CA LYS A 226 18.04 -3.22 1.29
C LYS A 226 16.66 -3.65 1.85
N TYR A 227 15.61 -2.87 1.58
CA TYR A 227 14.25 -3.20 1.97
C TYR A 227 13.43 -3.60 0.74
N TYR A 228 13.02 -4.87 0.71
CA TYR A 228 11.98 -5.36 -0.19
C TYR A 228 10.62 -5.19 0.50
N TYR A 229 9.58 -4.84 -0.25
CA TYR A 229 8.21 -4.90 0.25
C TYR A 229 7.86 -6.36 0.58
N SER A 230 7.90 -6.73 1.87
CA SER A 230 7.64 -8.08 2.35
C SER A 230 6.20 -8.20 2.86
N PHE A 231 5.43 -9.13 2.30
CA PHE A 231 4.15 -9.56 2.87
C PHE A 231 4.33 -10.29 4.21
N GLY A 232 5.56 -10.72 4.55
CA GLY A 232 5.88 -11.48 5.76
C GLY A 232 5.97 -10.65 7.05
N ASP A 233 6.10 -9.33 6.97
CA ASP A 233 5.99 -8.46 8.14
C ASP A 233 4.54 -8.34 8.64
N GLN A 234 3.57 -8.87 7.90
CA GLN A 234 2.14 -8.82 8.22
C GLN A 234 1.68 -9.76 9.36
N PHE A 235 2.52 -10.69 9.83
CA PHE A 235 2.14 -11.65 10.90
C PHE A 235 3.21 -11.81 11.99
N GLY A 236 4.23 -10.95 12.03
CA GLY A 236 5.37 -11.08 12.94
C GLY A 236 5.19 -10.52 14.36
N ARG A 237 4.00 -10.04 14.73
CA ARG A 237 3.68 -9.58 16.09
C ARG A 237 2.20 -9.83 16.44
N PHE A 238 1.86 -11.09 16.72
CA PHE A 238 0.73 -11.44 17.56
C PHE A 238 1.24 -12.23 18.76
#